data_AF-A0A366XBQ4-F1
#
_entry.id   AF-A0A366XBQ4-F1
#
_cell.length_a   1.000
_cell.length_b   1.000
_cell.length_c   1.000
_cell.angle_alpha   90.00
_cell.angle_beta   90.00
_cell.angle_gamma   90.00
#
_symmetry.space_group_name_H-M   'P 1'
#
loop_
_entity.id
_entity.type
_entity.pdbx_description
1 polymer ?
#
loop_
_entity_poly.entity_id
_entity_poly.type
_entity_poly.pdbx_seq_one_letter_code
_entity_poly.pdbx_strand_id
1 'polypeptide(L)'
;MSDSPKPKNRWMSVLLVISLALNLLIVGVALGTALRVKGGDHAKAPPGFGSALYRALPKEERKAMRGELFDRHKKGASNRSQDFAQLSTALRADPFDAAAVQALLDQQAQSMADLQNALQQEWLARVETMSDEDRLVYADRLEEVVKRGPRGHKKKD
;
A
#
# COMPACT_ATOMS: atom_id res chain seq x y z
N MET A 1 43.75 20.57 37.44
CA MET A 1 43.38 19.19 37.09
C MET A 1 42.05 19.22 36.36
N SER A 2 41.98 18.68 35.15
CA SER A 2 40.80 18.68 34.28
C SER A 2 40.01 17.38 34.46
N ASP A 3 38.81 17.46 35.03
CA ASP A 3 37.85 16.35 35.07
C ASP A 3 37.00 16.34 33.80
N SER A 4 37.16 15.30 32.98
CA SER A 4 36.32 15.03 31.81
C SER A 4 35.10 14.20 32.23
N PRO A 5 33.85 14.61 31.91
CA PRO A 5 32.66 13.85 32.28
C PRO A 5 32.53 12.58 31.43
N LYS A 6 32.41 11.42 32.08
CA LYS A 6 32.18 10.12 31.43
C LYS A 6 30.87 10.14 30.62
N PRO A 7 30.88 9.77 29.33
CA PRO A 7 29.64 9.71 28.54
C PRO A 7 28.73 8.61 29.08
N LYS A 8 27.58 9.01 29.63
CA LYS A 8 26.54 8.11 30.14
C LYS A 8 25.95 7.29 28.98
N ASN A 9 25.72 6.00 29.21
CA ASN A 9 25.19 4.91 28.34
C ASN A 9 23.91 5.24 27.52
N ARG A 10 23.90 6.32 26.72
CA ARG A 10 22.79 6.67 25.82
C ARG A 10 22.57 5.61 24.76
N TRP A 11 23.63 4.91 24.36
CA TRP A 11 23.56 3.87 23.35
C TRP A 11 22.74 2.66 23.82
N MET A 12 22.79 2.33 25.11
CA MET A 12 21.99 1.26 25.71
C MET A 12 20.50 1.58 25.64
N SER A 13 20.12 2.83 25.91
CA SER A 13 18.72 3.27 25.80
C SER A 13 18.22 3.27 24.36
N VAL A 14 19.06 3.66 23.40
CA VAL A 14 18.73 3.61 21.97
C VAL A 14 18.54 2.16 21.50
N LEU A 15 19.43 1.25 21.88
CA LEU A 15 19.31 -0.19 21.58
C LEU A 15 18.02 -0.78 22.16
N LEU A 16 17.62 -0.37 23.37
CA LEU A 16 16.38 -0.82 23.99
C LEU A 16 15.14 -0.31 23.27
N VAL A 17 15.12 0.95 22.84
CA VAL A 17 14.00 1.52 22.06
C VAL A 17 13.89 0.84 20.70
N ILE A 18 15.01 0.59 20.02
CA ILE A 18 15.04 -0.11 18.74
C ILE A 18 14.56 -1.57 18.90
N SER A 19 15.06 -2.29 19.92
CA SER A 19 14.62 -3.64 20.22
C SER A 19 13.12 -3.68 20.51
N LEU A 20 12.61 -2.73 21.27
CA LEU A 20 11.19 -2.64 21.57
C LEU A 20 10.36 -2.33 20.32
N ALA A 21 10.79 -1.38 19.48
CA ALA A 21 10.12 -1.06 18.23
C ALA A 21 10.10 -2.25 17.26
N LEU A 22 11.20 -3.01 17.19
CA LEU A 22 11.28 -4.20 16.35
C LEU A 22 10.36 -5.31 16.85
N ASN A 23 10.29 -5.52 18.17
CA ASN A 23 9.34 -6.45 18.77
C ASN A 23 7.89 -6.03 18.48
N LEU A 24 7.56 -4.75 18.62
CA LEU A 24 6.22 -4.23 18.30
C LEU A 24 5.89 -4.31 16.79
N LEU A 25 6.88 -4.14 15.92
CA LEU A 25 6.73 -4.32 14.48
C LEU A 25 6.41 -5.79 14.14
N ILE A 26 7.17 -6.73 14.71
CA ILE A 26 6.93 -8.17 14.52
C ILE A 26 5.55 -8.54 15.03
N VAL A 27 5.15 -8.04 16.20
CA VAL A 27 3.80 -8.25 16.74
C VAL A 27 2.74 -7.60 15.85
N GLY A 28 2.96 -6.39 15.34
CA GLY A 28 2.04 -5.70 14.44
C GLY A 28 1.86 -6.42 13.10
N VAL A 29 2.94 -6.96 12.52
CA VAL A 29 2.91 -7.77 11.30
C VAL A 29 2.28 -9.14 11.57
N ALA A 30 2.63 -9.81 12.67
CA ALA A 30 2.03 -11.10 13.03
C ALA A 30 0.54 -10.96 13.35
N LEU A 31 0.14 -9.91 14.07
CA LEU A 31 -1.26 -9.61 14.37
C LEU A 31 -2.01 -9.17 13.10
N GLY A 32 -1.41 -8.32 12.27
CA GLY A 32 -1.98 -7.89 11.00
C GLY A 32 -2.14 -9.04 10.00
N THR A 33 -1.16 -9.95 9.90
CA THR A 33 -1.25 -11.15 9.06
C THR A 33 -2.18 -12.18 9.66
N ALA A 34 -2.18 -12.40 10.97
CA ALA A 34 -3.14 -13.28 11.63
C ALA A 34 -4.58 -12.77 11.48
N LEU A 35 -4.83 -11.46 11.58
CA LEU A 35 -6.13 -10.85 11.27
C LEU A 35 -6.49 -11.00 9.78
N ARG A 36 -5.49 -10.93 8.88
CA ARG A 36 -5.66 -11.13 7.43
C ARG A 36 -5.85 -12.59 7.00
N VAL A 37 -5.35 -13.54 7.77
CA VAL A 37 -5.37 -14.99 7.46
C VAL A 37 -6.49 -15.70 8.22
N LYS A 38 -6.74 -15.34 9.49
CA LYS A 38 -7.89 -15.84 10.28
C LYS A 38 -9.19 -15.18 9.84
N GLY A 39 -9.13 -13.94 9.36
CA GLY A 39 -10.19 -13.37 8.53
C GLY A 39 -10.05 -13.88 7.10
N GLY A 40 -10.53 -15.09 6.83
CA GLY A 40 -10.68 -15.65 5.47
C GLY A 40 -11.68 -14.89 4.59
N ASP A 41 -11.79 -13.58 4.80
CA ASP A 41 -12.80 -12.69 4.31
C ASP A 41 -12.14 -11.36 3.98
N HIS A 42 -11.96 -11.09 2.69
CA HIS A 42 -11.72 -9.76 2.12
C HIS A 42 -12.88 -8.76 2.38
N ALA A 43 -13.63 -8.89 3.48
CA ALA A 43 -15.06 -8.59 3.49
C ALA A 43 -15.49 -7.35 4.28
N LYS A 44 -14.58 -6.55 4.86
CA LYS A 44 -15.00 -5.41 5.69
C LYS A 44 -14.38 -4.05 5.37
N ALA A 45 -13.37 -3.99 4.51
CA ALA A 45 -12.89 -2.70 4.03
C ALA A 45 -13.69 -2.30 2.79
N PRO A 46 -14.25 -1.08 2.73
CA PRO A 46 -14.73 -0.51 1.48
C PRO A 46 -13.62 -0.65 0.42
N PRO A 47 -13.97 -0.90 -0.86
CA PRO A 47 -12.98 -0.80 -1.91
C PRO A 47 -12.25 0.54 -1.78
N GLY A 48 -10.92 0.51 -1.68
CA GLY A 48 -10.13 1.74 -1.71
C GLY A 48 -10.47 2.55 -2.96
N PHE A 49 -10.40 3.88 -2.89
CA PHE A 49 -10.92 4.82 -3.90
C PHE A 49 -10.60 4.39 -5.35
N GLY A 50 -9.34 4.07 -5.66
CA GLY A 50 -8.96 3.60 -6.99
C GLY A 50 -9.60 2.26 -7.42
N SER A 51 -9.83 1.34 -6.49
CA SER A 51 -10.51 0.07 -6.78
C SER A 51 -12.01 0.24 -7.03
N ALA A 52 -12.64 1.27 -6.43
CA ALA A 52 -14.03 1.62 -6.69
C ALA A 52 -14.17 2.24 -8.10
N LEU A 53 -13.31 3.21 -8.43
CA LEU A 53 -13.25 3.83 -9.76
C LEU A 53 -13.05 2.80 -10.87
N TYR A 54 -12.09 1.87 -10.68
CA TYR A 54 -11.82 0.81 -11.65
C TYR A 54 -13.00 -0.16 -11.79
N ARG A 55 -13.66 -0.55 -10.69
CA ARG A 55 -14.80 -1.49 -10.75
C ARG A 55 -16.04 -0.90 -11.39
N ALA A 56 -16.22 0.42 -11.32
CA ALA A 56 -17.32 1.14 -11.95
C ALA A 56 -17.19 1.20 -13.49
N LEU A 57 -15.97 1.04 -14.04
CA LEU A 57 -15.73 1.10 -15.48
C LEU A 57 -16.44 -0.04 -16.24
N PRO A 58 -16.88 0.21 -17.50
CA PRO A 58 -17.45 -0.83 -18.35
C PRO A 58 -16.51 -2.03 -18.52
N LYS A 59 -17.07 -3.21 -18.76
CA LYS A 59 -16.31 -4.48 -18.80
C LYS A 59 -15.19 -4.48 -19.85
N GLU A 60 -15.44 -3.89 -21.02
CA GLU A 60 -14.45 -3.78 -22.10
C GLU A 60 -13.28 -2.87 -21.72
N GLU A 61 -13.56 -1.77 -21.02
CA GLU A 61 -12.55 -0.83 -20.54
C GLU A 61 -11.67 -1.44 -19.44
N ARG A 62 -12.30 -2.17 -18.51
CA ARG A 62 -11.57 -2.95 -17.50
C ARG A 62 -10.65 -3.98 -18.13
N LYS A 63 -11.09 -4.64 -19.23
CA LYS A 63 -10.28 -5.63 -19.94
C LYS A 63 -9.05 -5.00 -20.60
N ALA A 64 -9.20 -3.81 -21.19
CA ALA A 64 -8.10 -3.04 -21.77
C ALA A 64 -7.07 -2.62 -20.70
N MET A 65 -7.53 -2.08 -19.56
CA MET A 65 -6.65 -1.67 -18.46
C MET A 65 -6.00 -2.86 -17.73
N ARG A 66 -6.59 -4.05 -17.79
CA ARG A 66 -6.09 -5.24 -17.09
C ARG A 66 -4.72 -5.69 -17.58
N GLY A 67 -4.42 -5.55 -18.88
CA GLY A 67 -3.10 -5.92 -19.42
C GLY A 67 -2.00 -5.05 -18.83
N GLU A 68 -2.22 -3.74 -18.82
CA GLU A 68 -1.25 -2.76 -18.35
C GLU A 68 -1.09 -2.78 -16.82
N LEU A 69 -2.20 -2.93 -16.08
CA LEU A 69 -2.13 -3.09 -14.62
C LEU A 69 -1.44 -4.38 -14.21
N PHE A 70 -1.60 -5.49 -14.94
CA PHE A 70 -1.01 -6.78 -14.59
C PHE A 70 0.52 -6.76 -14.69
N ASP A 71 1.08 -6.12 -15.71
CA ASP A 71 2.53 -5.96 -15.87
C ASP A 71 3.13 -5.05 -14.79
N ARG A 72 2.44 -3.96 -14.46
CA ARG A 72 2.82 -3.08 -13.34
C ARG A 72 2.74 -3.81 -11.99
N HIS A 73 1.72 -4.63 -11.78
CA HIS A 73 1.57 -5.44 -10.56
C HIS A 73 2.66 -6.51 -10.42
N LYS A 74 3.02 -7.18 -11.53
CA LYS A 74 4.06 -8.22 -11.55
C LYS A 74 5.44 -7.61 -11.29
N LYS A 75 5.75 -6.45 -11.89
CA LYS A 75 6.98 -5.69 -11.61
C LYS A 75 7.03 -5.22 -10.15
N GLY A 76 5.93 -4.68 -9.62
CA GLY A 76 5.85 -4.26 -8.22
C GLY A 76 5.97 -5.42 -7.21
N ALA A 77 5.45 -6.61 -7.54
CA ALA A 77 5.60 -7.80 -6.71
C ALA A 77 7.05 -8.32 -6.69
N SER A 78 7.74 -8.27 -7.84
CA SER A 78 9.15 -8.66 -7.96
C SER A 78 10.07 -7.73 -7.18
N ASN A 79 9.80 -6.42 -7.16
CA ASN A 79 10.62 -5.46 -6.42
C ASN A 79 10.38 -5.55 -4.90
N ARG A 80 9.20 -6.00 -4.47
CA ARG A 80 8.83 -6.01 -3.05
C ARG A 80 9.76 -6.85 -2.19
N SER A 81 10.22 -8.01 -2.67
CA SER A 81 11.18 -8.85 -1.94
C SER A 81 12.54 -8.16 -1.79
N GLN A 82 12.97 -7.43 -2.82
CA GLN A 82 14.20 -6.65 -2.81
C GLN A 82 14.10 -5.45 -1.88
N ASP A 83 12.98 -4.73 -1.89
CA ASP A 83 12.72 -3.59 -0.99
C ASP A 83 12.78 -4.03 0.49
N PHE A 84 12.16 -5.18 0.82
CA PHE A 84 12.23 -5.75 2.16
C PHE A 84 13.64 -6.22 2.53
N ALA A 85 14.41 -6.77 1.58
CA ALA A 85 15.80 -7.15 1.83
C ALA A 85 16.67 -5.92 2.13
N GLN A 86 16.51 -4.83 1.36
CA GLN A 86 17.23 -3.57 1.57
C GLN A 86 16.89 -2.94 2.93
N LEU A 87 15.60 -2.88 3.28
CA LEU A 87 15.17 -2.40 4.59
C LEU A 87 15.74 -3.27 5.73
N SER A 88 15.75 -4.59 5.54
CA SER A 88 16.28 -5.54 6.52
C SER A 88 17.79 -5.37 6.73
N THR A 89 18.54 -5.06 5.67
CA THR A 89 19.98 -4.73 5.76
C THR A 89 20.19 -3.40 6.49
N ALA A 90 19.45 -2.35 6.14
CA ALA A 90 19.58 -1.04 6.76
C ALA A 90 19.27 -1.07 8.27
N LEU A 91 18.27 -1.87 8.68
CA LEU A 91 17.92 -2.08 10.09
C LEU A 91 18.99 -2.86 10.88
N ARG A 92 19.85 -3.64 10.22
CA ARG A 92 20.93 -4.41 10.87
C ARG A 92 22.28 -3.69 10.88
N ALA A 93 22.36 -2.48 10.32
CA ALA A 93 23.59 -1.70 10.31
C ALA A 93 24.03 -1.33 11.74
N ASP A 94 25.34 -1.44 12.00
CA ASP A 94 25.97 -0.98 13.23
C ASP A 94 27.15 -0.05 12.89
N PRO A 95 27.07 1.26 13.23
CA PRO A 95 25.97 1.92 13.93
C PRO A 95 24.68 2.01 13.09
N PHE A 96 23.54 2.08 13.78
CA PHE A 96 22.24 2.28 13.14
C PHE A 96 22.19 3.63 12.39
N ASP A 97 21.85 3.57 11.10
CA ASP A 97 21.66 4.75 10.25
C ASP A 97 20.17 5.02 9.99
N ALA A 98 19.61 5.95 10.78
CA ALA A 98 18.22 6.36 10.65
C ALA A 98 17.92 7.05 9.31
N ALA A 99 18.89 7.78 8.74
CA ALA A 99 18.70 8.51 7.50
C ALA A 99 18.60 7.55 6.30
N ALA A 100 19.39 6.47 6.31
CA ALA A 100 19.29 5.40 5.30
C ALA A 100 17.92 4.71 5.32
N VAL A 101 17.38 4.42 6.50
CA VAL A 101 16.03 3.82 6.62
C VAL A 101 14.95 4.80 6.16
N GLN A 102 15.05 6.08 6.55
CA GLN A 102 14.10 7.11 6.13
C GLN A 102 14.07 7.25 4.61
N ALA A 103 15.23 7.28 3.95
CA ALA A 103 15.33 7.37 2.50
C ALA A 103 14.64 6.20 1.78
N LEU A 104 14.77 4.97 2.30
CA LEU A 104 14.09 3.80 1.75
C LEU A 104 12.56 3.90 1.89
N LEU A 105 12.06 4.41 3.03
CA LEU A 105 10.63 4.62 3.25
C LEU A 105 10.08 5.71 2.33
N ASP A 106 10.81 6.81 2.16
CA ASP A 106 10.42 7.92 1.29
C ASP A 106 10.38 7.48 -0.18
N GLN A 107 11.35 6.69 -0.63
CA GLN A 107 11.37 6.11 -1.97
C GLN A 107 10.14 5.20 -2.21
N GLN A 108 9.80 4.37 -1.21
CA GLN A 108 8.61 3.52 -1.29
C GLN A 108 7.32 4.36 -1.35
N ALA A 109 7.22 5.41 -0.53
CA ALA A 109 6.07 6.30 -0.50
C ALA A 109 5.91 7.04 -1.84
N GLN A 110 7.00 7.57 -2.40
CA GLN A 110 7.01 8.27 -3.67
C GLN A 110 6.56 7.34 -4.81
N SER A 111 7.10 6.13 -4.87
CA SER A 111 6.71 5.13 -5.89
C SER A 111 5.20 4.82 -5.84
N MET A 112 4.62 4.71 -4.64
CA MET A 112 3.18 4.52 -4.48
C MET A 112 2.39 5.77 -4.89
N ALA A 113 2.87 6.97 -4.58
CA ALA A 113 2.26 8.22 -4.97
C ALA A 113 2.26 8.40 -6.50
N ASP A 114 3.38 8.11 -7.16
CA ASP A 114 3.52 8.18 -8.61
C ASP A 114 2.56 7.21 -9.32
N LEU A 115 2.46 5.98 -8.81
CA LEU A 115 1.50 4.99 -9.33
C LEU A 115 0.06 5.46 -9.14
N GLN A 116 -0.27 6.03 -7.99
CA GLN A 116 -1.59 6.57 -7.70
C GLN A 116 -1.94 7.75 -8.61
N ASN A 117 -0.98 8.65 -8.87
CA ASN A 117 -1.14 9.79 -9.76
C ASN A 117 -1.34 9.34 -11.22
N ALA A 118 -0.52 8.40 -11.71
CA ALA A 118 -0.68 7.86 -13.05
C ALA A 118 -2.05 7.20 -13.26
N LEU A 119 -2.53 6.43 -12.27
CA LEU A 119 -3.88 5.84 -12.33
C LEU A 119 -4.99 6.89 -12.38
N GLN A 120 -4.84 7.99 -11.63
CA GLN A 120 -5.83 9.08 -11.64
C GLN A 120 -5.84 9.82 -12.98
N GLN A 121 -4.67 10.07 -13.56
CA GLN A 121 -4.55 10.71 -14.87
C GLN A 121 -5.17 9.85 -15.98
N GLU A 122 -4.84 8.56 -16.03
CA GLU A 122 -5.43 7.62 -16.99
C GLU A 122 -6.95 7.50 -16.82
N TRP A 123 -7.43 7.45 -15.57
CA TRP A 123 -8.86 7.45 -15.29
C TRP A 123 -9.54 8.73 -15.79
N LEU A 124 -8.94 9.90 -15.54
CA LEU A 124 -9.50 11.18 -15.96
C LEU A 124 -9.56 11.29 -17.48
N ALA A 125 -8.47 10.96 -18.18
CA ALA A 125 -8.41 10.93 -19.64
C ALA A 125 -9.53 10.05 -20.24
N ARG A 126 -9.86 8.95 -19.56
CA ARG A 126 -10.93 8.06 -19.99
C ARG A 126 -12.31 8.68 -19.80
N VAL A 127 -12.55 9.34 -18.67
CA VAL A 127 -13.80 10.07 -18.40
C VAL A 127 -14.00 11.23 -19.39
N GLU A 128 -12.92 11.90 -19.80
CA GLU A 128 -12.97 12.96 -20.81
C GLU A 128 -13.42 12.48 -22.20
N THR A 129 -13.19 11.21 -22.53
CA THR A 129 -13.66 10.61 -23.80
C THR A 129 -15.11 10.14 -23.77
N MET A 130 -15.74 10.10 -22.58
CA MET A 130 -17.12 9.64 -22.43
C MET A 130 -18.12 10.73 -22.84
N SER A 131 -19.22 10.31 -23.47
CA SER A 131 -20.38 11.18 -23.70
C SER A 131 -21.02 11.61 -22.38
N ASP A 132 -21.82 12.68 -22.40
CA ASP A 132 -22.53 13.16 -21.22
C ASP A 132 -23.44 12.08 -20.62
N GLU A 133 -24.11 11.30 -21.47
CA GLU A 133 -24.96 10.17 -21.09
C GLU A 133 -24.14 9.03 -20.45
N ASP A 134 -22.98 8.69 -21.03
CA ASP A 134 -22.10 7.65 -20.50
C ASP A 134 -21.51 8.02 -19.13
N ARG A 135 -21.19 9.30 -18.92
CA ARG A 135 -20.69 9.79 -17.61
C ARG A 135 -21.74 9.68 -16.51
N LEU A 136 -23.02 9.94 -16.81
CA LEU A 136 -24.12 9.77 -15.85
C LEU A 136 -24.28 8.29 -15.47
N VAL A 137 -24.29 7.39 -16.46
CA VAL A 137 -24.36 5.94 -16.22
C VAL A 137 -23.13 5.46 -15.41
N TYR A 138 -21.95 6.03 -15.67
CA TYR A 138 -20.75 5.73 -14.90
C TYR A 138 -20.87 6.19 -13.44
N ALA A 139 -21.40 7.38 -13.18
CA ALA A 139 -21.63 7.90 -11.84
C ALA A 139 -22.60 7.02 -11.04
N ASP A 140 -23.70 6.59 -11.66
CA ASP A 140 -24.66 5.66 -11.04
C ASP A 140 -24.01 4.33 -10.66
N ARG A 141 -23.18 3.77 -11.54
CA ARG A 141 -22.42 2.54 -11.26
C ARG A 141 -21.40 2.73 -10.15
N LEU A 142 -20.76 3.90 -10.06
CA LEU A 142 -19.81 4.22 -8.99
C LEU A 142 -20.53 4.23 -7.64
N GLU A 143 -21.70 4.87 -7.56
CA GLU A 143 -22.53 4.83 -6.36
C GLU A 143 -22.94 3.41 -6.00
N GLU A 144 -23.36 2.59 -6.98
CA GLU A 144 -23.72 1.20 -6.74
C GLU A 144 -22.54 0.39 -6.19
N VAL A 145 -21.32 0.60 -6.69
CA VAL A 145 -20.11 -0.11 -6.24
C VAL A 145 -19.76 0.26 -4.80
N VAL A 146 -19.90 1.55 -4.45
CA VAL A 146 -19.69 2.03 -3.08
C VAL A 146 -20.77 1.50 -2.13
N LYS A 147 -22.04 1.54 -2.55
CA LYS A 147 -23.20 1.07 -1.77
C LYS A 147 -23.21 -0.45 -1.58
N ARG A 148 -22.85 -1.25 -2.60
CA ARG A 148 -22.90 -2.73 -2.53
C ARG A 148 -21.79 -3.33 -1.68
N GLY A 149 -20.67 -2.63 -1.46
CA GLY A 149 -19.51 -3.21 -0.80
C GLY A 149 -19.01 -4.49 -1.48
N PRO A 150 -17.97 -5.17 -0.93
CA PRO A 150 -17.45 -6.40 -1.52
C PRO A 150 -18.31 -7.61 -1.13
N ARG A 151 -19.55 -7.71 -1.65
CA ARG A 151 -20.30 -8.95 -1.98
C ARG A 151 -21.77 -8.67 -2.30
N GLY A 152 -22.07 -8.55 -3.58
CA GLY A 152 -23.44 -8.65 -4.12
C GLY A 152 -23.67 -9.91 -4.94
N HIS A 153 -22.86 -10.96 -4.79
CA HIS A 153 -23.11 -12.23 -5.48
C HIS A 153 -24.13 -13.03 -4.65
N LYS A 154 -25.42 -12.86 -4.95
CA LYS A 154 -26.43 -13.85 -4.57
C LYS A 154 -25.98 -15.19 -5.12
N LYS A 155 -25.72 -16.17 -4.23
CA LYS A 155 -25.79 -17.58 -4.60
C LYS A 155 -27.20 -17.82 -5.13
N LYS A 156 -27.31 -18.21 -6.40
CA LYS A 156 -28.49 -18.95 -6.86
C LYS A 156 -28.27 -20.37 -6.37
N ASP A 157 -29.04 -20.78 -5.39
CA ASP A 157 -29.40 -22.18 -5.21
C ASP A 157 -30.59 -22.48 -6.14
#